data_AF-A0A0B0EKB5-F1
#
_entry.id   AF-A0A0B0EKB5-F1
#
_cell.length_a   1.000
_cell.length_b   1.000
_cell.length_c   1.000
_cell.angle_alpha   90.00
_cell.angle_beta   90.00
_cell.angle_gamma   90.00
#
_symmetry.space_group_name_H-M   'P 1'
#
loop_
_entity.id
_entity.type
_entity.pdbx_description
1 polymer ?
#
loop_
_entity_poly.entity_id
_entity_poly.type
_entity_poly.pdbx_seq_one_letter_code
_entity_poly.pdbx_strand_id
1 'polypeptide(L)'
;MKDSILAGWKLWFLAAVLLSISSPVTAGMLMPIDVNDLYVYTKHDSANPQNEWTFHLQGLERVDVGGLQYINISTRNEKGTGDYKEFLVRSTENTVHGTDGSIFFQIAPVGTTWNSPSYQEGLGSGTNVNEIISIESVTVPYGTFNNAYVHKVYFDPDDSSFSNTPFWYDYIVPDVGWVKQIDHFWSPDGPAVVELSHVNTVPEPATIALLGIGLAGLAGAEARRRRKKRTVDNS
;
A
#
# COMPACT_ATOMS: atom_id res chain seq x y z
N MET A 1 23.75 14.47 -56.46
CA MET A 1 24.43 14.87 -55.20
C MET A 1 23.44 15.50 -54.19
N LYS A 2 22.20 15.00 -54.12
CA LYS A 2 21.17 15.45 -53.15
C LYS A 2 20.55 14.30 -52.33
N ASP A 3 20.93 13.05 -52.62
CA ASP A 3 20.28 11.87 -52.05
C ASP A 3 21.00 11.27 -50.82
N SER A 4 22.17 11.80 -50.42
CA SER A 4 22.93 11.25 -49.27
C SER A 4 22.59 11.87 -47.91
N ILE A 5 21.82 12.96 -47.86
CA ILE A 5 21.52 13.68 -46.61
C ILE A 5 20.28 13.09 -45.89
N LEU A 6 19.36 12.46 -46.63
CA LEU A 6 18.13 11.88 -46.08
C LEU A 6 18.31 10.53 -45.36
N ALA A 7 19.41 9.82 -45.61
CA ALA A 7 19.70 8.53 -44.96
C ALA A 7 20.24 8.69 -43.53
N GLY A 8 20.95 9.78 -43.23
CA GLY A 8 21.52 10.03 -41.91
C GLY A 8 20.49 10.33 -40.82
N TRP A 9 19.39 11.01 -41.16
CA TRP A 9 18.37 11.42 -40.18
C TRP A 9 17.47 10.27 -39.70
N LYS A 10 17.29 9.22 -40.49
CA LYS A 10 16.49 8.04 -40.09
C LYS A 10 17.21 7.16 -39.07
N LEU A 11 18.54 7.14 -39.07
CA LEU A 11 19.33 6.34 -38.13
C LEU A 11 19.33 6.95 -36.70
N TRP A 12 19.31 8.28 -36.59
CA TRP A 12 19.22 8.97 -35.29
C TRP A 12 17.84 8.86 -34.64
N PHE A 13 16.76 8.83 -35.43
CA PHE A 13 15.41 8.60 -34.88
C PHE A 13 15.24 7.17 -34.34
N LEU A 14 15.84 6.16 -34.96
CA LEU A 14 15.81 4.78 -34.46
C LEU A 14 16.66 4.61 -33.18
N ALA A 15 17.81 5.29 -33.07
CA ALA A 15 18.59 5.30 -31.83
C ALA A 15 17.89 6.05 -30.68
N ALA A 16 17.15 7.12 -30.98
CA ALA A 16 16.36 7.86 -29.98
C ALA A 16 15.09 7.11 -29.51
N VAL A 17 14.57 6.18 -30.32
CA VAL A 17 13.43 5.32 -29.95
C VAL A 17 13.89 4.06 -29.18
N LEU A 18 15.12 3.57 -29.44
CA LEU A 18 15.74 2.44 -28.71
C LEU A 18 16.44 2.83 -27.41
N LEU A 19 16.70 4.12 -27.16
CA LEU A 19 16.79 4.68 -25.81
C LEU A 19 15.38 4.85 -25.22
N SER A 20 14.58 3.79 -25.29
CA SER A 20 13.45 3.62 -24.40
C SER A 20 14.07 3.46 -23.03
N ILE A 21 14.12 4.58 -22.31
CA ILE A 21 14.57 4.72 -20.94
C ILE A 21 13.98 3.54 -20.17
N SER A 22 14.81 2.54 -19.88
CA SER A 22 14.51 1.58 -18.83
C SER A 22 14.57 2.42 -17.56
N SER A 23 13.49 3.13 -17.27
CA SER A 23 13.31 3.73 -15.96
C SER A 23 13.58 2.59 -15.00
N PRO A 24 14.52 2.72 -14.06
CA PRO A 24 14.65 1.72 -13.02
C PRO A 24 13.24 1.55 -12.48
N VAL A 25 12.73 0.31 -12.52
CA VAL A 25 11.52 -0.02 -11.79
C VAL A 25 11.89 0.32 -10.37
N THR A 26 11.46 1.48 -9.89
CA THR A 26 11.61 1.85 -8.49
C THR A 26 10.86 0.76 -7.77
N ALA A 27 11.60 -0.12 -7.10
CA ALA A 27 10.99 -1.18 -6.34
C ALA A 27 9.99 -0.52 -5.39
N GLY A 28 8.71 -0.88 -5.55
CA GLY A 28 7.68 -0.21 -4.79
C GLY A 28 7.72 -0.64 -3.34
N MET A 29 7.08 0.15 -2.48
CA MET A 29 7.03 -0.14 -1.05
C MET A 29 6.07 -1.30 -0.79
N LEU A 30 6.39 -2.15 0.18
CA LEU A 30 5.53 -3.26 0.59
C LEU A 30 4.12 -2.79 0.98
N MET A 31 4.03 -1.62 1.62
CA MET A 31 2.79 -0.96 1.98
C MET A 31 2.94 0.54 1.66
N PRO A 32 2.55 0.98 0.44
CA PRO A 32 2.78 2.33 -0.05
C PRO A 32 1.70 3.30 0.46
N ILE A 33 1.41 3.28 1.76
CA ILE A 33 0.50 4.24 2.36
C ILE A 33 1.20 5.57 2.57
N ASP A 34 0.54 6.66 2.17
CA ASP A 34 1.03 8.01 2.38
C ASP A 34 0.02 8.89 3.15
N VAL A 35 0.42 10.12 3.41
CA VAL A 35 -0.39 11.13 4.10
C VAL A 35 -1.67 11.42 3.32
N ASN A 36 -2.79 11.32 4.02
CA ASN A 36 -4.18 11.41 3.53
C ASN A 36 -4.69 10.23 2.73
N ASP A 37 -3.88 9.19 2.48
CA ASP A 37 -4.42 7.97 1.89
C ASP A 37 -5.39 7.30 2.85
N LEU A 38 -6.49 6.77 2.30
CA LEU A 38 -7.52 6.05 3.05
C LEU A 38 -7.77 4.68 2.43
N TYR A 39 -7.48 3.65 3.19
CA TYR A 39 -7.76 2.26 2.89
C TYR A 39 -9.04 1.87 3.63
N VAL A 40 -10.02 1.36 2.89
CA VAL A 40 -11.32 0.96 3.40
C VAL A 40 -11.43 -0.56 3.29
N TYR A 41 -11.82 -1.18 4.38
CA TYR A 41 -11.98 -2.61 4.50
C TYR A 41 -13.40 -2.94 4.91
N THR A 42 -13.94 -4.02 4.33
CA THR A 42 -15.18 -4.63 4.80
C THR A 42 -14.81 -5.76 5.76
N LYS A 43 -15.35 -5.71 6.97
CA LYS A 43 -15.19 -6.76 7.97
C LYS A 43 -16.53 -7.48 8.16
N HIS A 44 -16.48 -8.80 8.19
CA HIS A 44 -17.64 -9.64 8.47
C HIS A 44 -17.27 -10.79 9.40
N ASP A 45 -18.19 -11.20 10.29
CA ASP A 45 -18.01 -12.36 11.15
C ASP A 45 -18.74 -13.60 10.60
N SER A 46 -18.58 -14.73 11.29
CA SER A 46 -19.27 -15.98 10.94
C SER A 46 -20.63 -16.15 11.64
N ALA A 47 -21.16 -15.10 12.28
CA ALA A 47 -22.43 -15.16 13.00
C ALA A 47 -23.62 -15.35 12.02
N ASN A 48 -24.78 -15.78 12.55
CA ASN A 48 -26.02 -15.87 11.77
C ASN A 48 -27.16 -15.11 12.47
N PRO A 49 -27.61 -13.95 11.94
CA PRO A 49 -27.13 -13.31 10.70
C PRO A 49 -25.70 -12.77 10.83
N GLN A 50 -25.01 -12.71 9.70
CA GLN A 50 -23.65 -12.18 9.62
C GLN A 50 -23.64 -10.69 10.00
N ASN A 51 -22.73 -10.30 10.90
CA ASN A 51 -22.51 -8.89 11.18
C ASN A 51 -21.47 -8.37 10.19
N GLU A 52 -21.77 -7.25 9.53
CA GLU A 52 -20.85 -6.54 8.65
C GLU A 52 -20.59 -5.13 9.18
N TRP A 53 -19.35 -4.65 9.01
CA TRP A 53 -18.99 -3.27 9.31
C TRP A 53 -17.76 -2.82 8.54
N THR A 54 -17.53 -1.51 8.52
CA THR A 54 -16.40 -0.90 7.82
C THR A 54 -15.23 -0.67 8.79
N PHE A 55 -14.03 -0.96 8.32
CA PHE A 55 -12.77 -0.63 8.97
C PHE A 55 -11.95 0.31 8.07
N HIS A 56 -11.46 1.40 8.65
CA HIS A 56 -10.65 2.40 7.95
C HIS A 56 -9.21 2.36 8.47
N LEU A 57 -8.26 2.46 7.55
CA LEU A 57 -6.85 2.65 7.82
C LEU A 57 -6.38 3.90 7.04
N GLN A 58 -5.93 4.93 7.76
CA GLN A 58 -5.65 6.25 7.18
C GLN A 58 -4.26 6.73 7.55
N GLY A 59 -3.50 7.20 6.55
CA GLY A 59 -2.24 7.92 6.78
C GLY A 59 -2.52 9.35 7.22
N LEU A 60 -2.04 9.75 8.40
CA LEU A 60 -2.33 11.06 8.99
C LEU A 60 -1.23 12.08 8.72
N GLU A 61 0.01 11.72 9.02
CA GLU A 61 1.16 12.61 8.90
C GLU A 61 2.47 11.82 8.80
N ARG A 62 3.52 12.52 8.37
CA ARG A 62 4.90 12.01 8.38
C ARG A 62 5.59 12.43 9.66
N VAL A 63 6.27 11.48 10.30
CA VAL A 63 7.01 11.71 11.56
C VAL A 63 8.45 11.23 11.38
N ASP A 64 9.41 12.08 11.73
CA ASP A 64 10.82 11.68 11.82
C ASP A 64 11.11 11.12 13.22
N VAL A 65 11.56 9.87 13.28
CA VAL A 65 12.01 9.23 14.51
C VAL A 65 13.43 8.74 14.31
N GLY A 66 14.40 9.46 14.86
CA GLY A 66 15.81 9.09 14.79
C GLY A 66 16.39 9.15 13.37
N GLY A 67 15.92 10.07 12.51
CA GLY A 67 16.36 10.21 11.12
C GLY A 67 15.70 9.22 10.15
N LEU A 68 14.70 8.47 10.62
CA LEU A 68 13.87 7.60 9.81
C LEU A 68 12.47 8.19 9.69
N GLN A 69 11.93 8.20 8.47
CA GLN A 69 10.56 8.65 8.20
C GLN A 69 9.55 7.54 8.46
N TYR A 70 8.52 7.85 9.25
CA TYR A 70 7.36 7.01 9.54
C TYR A 70 6.08 7.72 9.07
N ILE A 71 5.05 6.94 8.78
CA ILE A 71 3.67 7.40 8.63
C ILE A 71 2.93 7.11 9.92
N ASN A 72 2.31 8.13 10.52
CA ASN A 72 1.32 7.93 11.57
C ASN A 72 0.04 7.41 10.92
N ILE A 73 -0.33 6.18 11.23
CA ILE A 73 -1.55 5.53 10.73
C ILE A 73 -2.58 5.50 11.83
N SER A 74 -3.79 5.92 11.51
CA SER A 74 -4.96 5.73 12.35
C SER A 74 -5.82 4.60 11.81
N THR A 75 -6.32 3.76 12.72
CA THR A 75 -7.35 2.77 12.43
C THR A 75 -8.66 3.14 13.11
N ARG A 76 -9.80 3.03 12.40
CA ARG A 76 -11.13 3.29 12.94
C ARG A 76 -12.11 2.21 12.52
N ASN A 77 -12.89 1.72 13.48
CA ASN A 77 -14.02 0.82 13.25
C ASN A 77 -15.35 1.59 13.32
N GLU A 78 -16.19 1.50 12.29
CA GLU A 78 -17.47 2.23 12.19
C GLU A 78 -18.63 1.60 12.99
N LYS A 79 -18.44 0.44 13.63
CA LYS A 79 -19.48 -0.20 14.48
C LYS A 79 -19.79 0.56 15.79
N GLY A 80 -19.28 1.80 15.95
CA GLY A 80 -19.74 2.74 16.97
C GLY A 80 -19.07 2.64 18.35
N THR A 81 -18.12 1.72 18.57
CA THR A 81 -17.39 1.61 19.85
C THR A 81 -16.05 2.34 19.89
N GLY A 82 -15.62 2.96 18.78
CA GLY A 82 -14.53 3.93 18.82
C GLY A 82 -13.14 3.36 19.12
N ASP A 83 -12.88 2.10 18.76
CA ASP A 83 -11.52 1.56 18.81
C ASP A 83 -10.66 2.32 17.81
N TYR A 84 -9.99 3.33 18.37
CA TYR A 84 -9.07 4.22 17.69
C TYR A 84 -7.68 3.83 18.15
N LYS A 85 -6.87 3.38 17.20
CA LYS A 85 -5.46 3.11 17.44
C LYS A 85 -4.66 3.93 16.45
N GLU A 86 -3.70 4.66 16.98
CA GLU A 86 -2.65 5.28 16.19
C GLU A 86 -1.37 4.50 16.40
N PHE A 87 -0.63 4.28 15.32
CA PHE A 87 0.71 3.71 15.39
C PHE A 87 1.54 4.20 14.22
N LEU A 88 2.83 4.30 14.47
CA LEU A 88 3.81 4.76 13.50
C LEU A 88 4.37 3.55 12.74
N VAL A 89 4.27 3.58 11.41
CA VAL A 89 4.86 2.54 10.55
C VAL A 89 5.86 3.13 9.58
N ARG A 90 6.87 2.34 9.24
CA ARG A 90 7.79 2.63 8.14
C ARG A 90 7.80 1.45 7.18
N SER A 91 7.41 1.69 5.93
CA SER A 91 7.49 0.68 4.87
C SER A 91 8.82 0.80 4.11
N THR A 92 9.40 -0.35 3.78
CA THR A 92 10.50 -0.51 2.82
C THR A 92 10.01 -1.34 1.64
N GLU A 93 10.89 -1.69 0.71
CA GLU A 93 10.57 -2.63 -0.37
C GLU A 93 10.09 -4.00 0.18
N ASN A 94 10.70 -4.47 1.28
CA ASN A 94 10.51 -5.84 1.73
C ASN A 94 9.92 -5.98 3.13
N THR A 95 9.78 -4.88 3.88
CA THR A 95 9.40 -4.94 5.31
C THR A 95 8.55 -3.74 5.72
N VAL A 96 7.66 -3.94 6.69
CA VAL A 96 6.95 -2.87 7.40
C VAL A 96 7.37 -2.93 8.87
N HIS A 97 7.85 -1.80 9.39
CA HIS A 97 8.41 -1.70 10.74
C HIS A 97 7.58 -0.80 11.66
N GLY A 98 7.56 -1.14 12.94
CA GLY A 98 7.19 -0.24 14.03
C GLY A 98 8.35 0.69 14.45
N THR A 99 8.07 1.64 15.36
CA THR A 99 9.09 2.55 15.92
C THR A 99 10.08 1.89 16.85
N ASP A 100 9.70 0.76 17.44
CA ASP A 100 10.56 -0.09 18.26
C ASP A 100 11.49 -0.99 17.43
N GLY A 101 11.42 -0.89 16.10
CA GLY A 101 12.19 -1.71 15.17
C GLY A 101 11.57 -3.09 14.89
N SER A 102 10.45 -3.43 15.55
CA SER A 102 9.72 -4.66 15.27
C SER A 102 9.24 -4.70 13.82
N ILE A 103 9.10 -5.91 13.28
CA ILE A 103 8.61 -6.15 11.93
C ILE A 103 7.14 -6.56 12.03
N PHE A 104 6.26 -5.75 11.46
CA PHE A 104 4.84 -6.11 11.32
C PHE A 104 4.65 -7.08 10.15
N PHE A 105 5.25 -6.77 9.00
CA PHE A 105 5.15 -7.57 7.78
C PHE A 105 6.51 -7.65 7.09
N GLN A 106 6.79 -8.76 6.43
CA GLN A 106 7.92 -8.86 5.51
C GLN A 106 7.61 -9.79 4.34
N ILE A 107 8.31 -9.61 3.22
CA ILE A 107 8.33 -10.59 2.13
C ILE A 107 9.66 -11.33 2.15
N ALA A 108 9.58 -12.65 2.18
CA ALA A 108 10.70 -13.57 2.25
C ALA A 108 10.25 -14.95 1.73
N PRO A 109 11.15 -15.93 1.58
CA PRO A 109 10.75 -17.29 1.21
C PRO A 109 9.72 -17.89 2.18
N VAL A 110 8.84 -18.76 1.67
CA VAL A 110 7.93 -19.57 2.49
C VAL A 110 8.73 -20.35 3.55
N GLY A 111 8.19 -20.40 4.77
CA GLY A 111 8.84 -20.95 5.97
C GLY A 111 9.67 -19.93 6.75
N THR A 112 9.82 -18.69 6.26
CA THR A 112 10.46 -17.63 7.04
C THR A 112 9.61 -17.28 8.25
N THR A 113 10.23 -17.24 9.42
CA THR A 113 9.59 -16.85 10.68
C THR A 113 10.23 -15.61 11.29
N TRP A 114 9.44 -14.83 12.04
CA TRP A 114 9.93 -13.73 12.86
C TRP A 114 8.99 -13.44 14.02
N ASN A 115 9.53 -12.79 15.03
CA ASN A 115 8.78 -12.43 16.22
C ASN A 115 8.34 -10.96 16.16
N SER A 116 7.13 -10.69 16.63
CA SER A 116 6.63 -9.33 16.85
C SER A 116 6.06 -9.20 18.27
N PRO A 117 6.22 -8.04 18.93
CA PRO A 117 5.58 -7.79 20.22
C PRO A 117 4.05 -7.91 20.08
N SER A 118 3.43 -8.59 21.03
CA SER A 118 1.97 -8.65 21.12
C SER A 118 1.52 -7.98 22.41
N TYR A 119 0.48 -7.15 22.31
CA TYR A 119 -0.25 -6.67 23.46
C TYR A 119 -1.71 -7.01 23.26
N GLN A 120 -2.24 -7.74 24.23
CA GLN A 120 -3.63 -8.12 24.22
C GLN A 120 -4.31 -7.67 25.51
N GLU A 121 -5.36 -6.89 25.34
CA GLU A 121 -6.18 -6.44 26.45
C GLU A 121 -6.73 -7.63 27.22
N GLY A 122 -6.51 -7.64 28.54
CA GLY A 122 -6.91 -8.74 29.42
C GLY A 122 -5.96 -9.94 29.46
N LEU A 123 -5.03 -10.08 28.51
CA LEU A 123 -4.06 -11.19 28.48
C LEU A 123 -2.60 -10.75 28.68
N GLY A 124 -2.31 -9.45 28.59
CA GLY A 124 -1.00 -8.87 28.87
C GLY A 124 -0.12 -8.73 27.63
N SER A 125 1.17 -8.58 27.87
CA SER A 125 2.19 -8.52 26.81
C SER A 125 2.74 -9.91 26.53
N GLY A 126 2.88 -10.27 25.26
CA GLY A 126 3.50 -11.51 24.81
C GLY A 126 4.32 -11.30 23.54
N THR A 127 4.67 -12.41 22.90
CA THR A 127 5.33 -12.43 21.59
C THR A 127 4.46 -13.20 20.61
N ASN A 128 4.20 -12.59 19.45
CA ASN A 128 3.65 -13.30 18.30
C ASN A 128 4.79 -13.89 17.49
N VAL A 129 4.61 -15.12 17.03
CA VAL A 129 5.36 -15.73 15.94
C VAL A 129 4.58 -15.51 14.65
N ASN A 130 5.27 -14.99 13.65
CA ASN A 130 4.75 -14.75 12.31
C ASN A 130 5.49 -15.68 11.36
N GLU A 131 4.77 -16.37 10.49
CA GLU A 131 5.34 -17.33 9.54
C GLU A 131 4.74 -17.11 8.15
N ILE A 132 5.59 -17.04 7.12
CA ILE A 132 5.11 -17.05 5.72
C ILE A 132 4.77 -18.49 5.35
N ILE A 133 3.49 -18.83 5.29
CA ILE A 133 3.06 -20.22 5.06
C ILE A 133 2.80 -20.54 3.58
N SER A 134 2.46 -19.53 2.78
CA SER A 134 2.25 -19.68 1.34
C SER A 134 2.41 -18.35 0.61
N ILE A 135 2.54 -18.44 -0.72
CA ILE A 135 2.38 -17.32 -1.65
C ILE A 135 1.32 -17.77 -2.64
N GLU A 136 0.15 -17.12 -2.65
CA GLU A 136 -1.00 -17.58 -3.40
C GLU A 136 -1.81 -16.44 -4.03
N SER A 137 -2.81 -16.81 -4.83
CA SER A 137 -3.76 -15.85 -5.37
C SER A 137 -4.85 -15.54 -4.34
N VAL A 138 -5.22 -14.27 -4.21
CA VAL A 138 -6.30 -13.82 -3.34
C VAL A 138 -7.23 -12.88 -4.10
N THR A 139 -8.53 -13.10 -3.96
CA THR A 139 -9.57 -12.19 -4.45
C THR A 139 -10.25 -11.53 -3.26
N VAL A 140 -10.31 -10.21 -3.29
CA VAL A 140 -11.03 -9.34 -2.34
C VAL A 140 -11.91 -8.37 -3.14
N PRO A 141 -12.84 -7.63 -2.52
CA PRO A 141 -13.69 -6.69 -3.26
C PRO A 141 -12.90 -5.64 -4.06
N TYR A 142 -11.71 -5.25 -3.60
CA TYR A 142 -10.83 -4.32 -4.31
C TYR A 142 -10.19 -4.91 -5.58
N GLY A 143 -9.99 -6.24 -5.68
CA GLY A 143 -9.35 -6.85 -6.84
C GLY A 143 -8.86 -8.28 -6.63
N THR A 144 -8.20 -8.83 -7.65
CA THR A 144 -7.52 -10.13 -7.57
C THR A 144 -6.02 -9.95 -7.71
N PHE A 145 -5.27 -10.57 -6.80
CA PHE A 145 -3.82 -10.55 -6.74
C PHE A 145 -3.29 -11.97 -6.89
N ASN A 146 -2.16 -12.16 -7.56
CA ASN A 146 -1.60 -13.50 -7.84
C ASN A 146 -0.36 -13.84 -7.01
N ASN A 147 0.02 -12.95 -6.09
CA ASN A 147 1.29 -12.97 -5.36
C ASN A 147 1.11 -12.48 -3.91
N ALA A 148 0.01 -12.89 -3.26
CA ALA A 148 -0.21 -12.55 -1.86
C ALA A 148 0.61 -13.48 -0.96
N TYR A 149 1.42 -12.88 -0.10
CA TYR A 149 2.15 -13.55 0.97
C TYR A 149 1.18 -13.80 2.13
N VAL A 150 0.99 -15.06 2.50
CA VAL A 150 0.09 -15.44 3.59
C VAL A 150 0.94 -15.62 4.85
N HIS A 151 0.75 -14.70 5.79
CA HIS A 151 1.40 -14.73 7.09
C HIS A 151 0.45 -15.38 8.08
N LYS A 152 0.86 -16.50 8.68
CA LYS A 152 0.18 -17.02 9.86
C LYS A 152 0.78 -16.36 11.08
N VAL A 153 -0.06 -15.74 11.89
CA VAL A 153 0.35 -15.10 13.15
C VAL A 153 -0.29 -15.85 14.31
N TYR A 154 0.52 -16.23 15.29
CA TYR A 154 0.10 -16.97 16.47
C TYR A 154 1.00 -16.59 17.65
N PHE A 155 0.56 -16.78 18.88
CA PHE A 155 1.45 -16.54 20.03
C PHE A 155 2.53 -17.61 20.11
N ASP A 156 3.68 -17.22 20.68
CA ASP A 156 4.79 -18.13 20.93
C ASP A 156 4.30 -19.38 21.69
N PRO A 157 4.44 -20.58 21.11
CA PRO A 157 3.96 -21.82 21.73
C PRO A 157 4.72 -22.16 23.01
N ASP A 158 5.92 -21.60 23.22
CA ASP A 158 6.69 -21.78 24.45
C ASP A 158 6.18 -20.87 25.58
N ASP A 159 5.33 -19.87 25.28
CA ASP A 159 4.66 -19.08 26.30
C ASP A 159 3.48 -19.85 26.90
N SER A 160 3.72 -20.47 28.05
CA SER A 160 2.73 -21.25 28.80
C SER A 160 1.47 -20.46 29.19
N SER A 161 1.52 -19.12 29.15
CA SER A 161 0.34 -18.26 29.39
C SER A 161 -0.71 -18.40 28.27
N PHE A 162 -0.32 -19.03 27.15
CA PHE A 162 -1.00 -18.99 25.86
C PHE A 162 -1.14 -20.39 25.21
N SER A 163 -1.24 -21.47 25.99
CA SER A 163 -1.12 -22.86 25.52
C SER A 163 -2.17 -23.39 24.52
N ASN A 164 -3.08 -22.56 24.01
CA ASN A 164 -4.08 -22.89 22.97
C ASN A 164 -4.39 -21.65 22.14
N THR A 165 -3.34 -20.93 21.73
CA THR A 165 -3.58 -19.58 21.26
C THR A 165 -4.28 -19.50 19.92
N PRO A 166 -5.30 -18.65 19.84
CA PRO A 166 -5.83 -18.22 18.57
C PRO A 166 -4.73 -17.69 17.66
N PHE A 167 -4.98 -17.88 16.36
CA PHE A 167 -4.11 -17.43 15.29
C PHE A 167 -4.95 -16.66 14.29
N TRP A 168 -4.29 -15.94 13.41
CA TRP A 168 -4.93 -15.35 12.24
C TRP A 168 -4.02 -15.44 11.03
N TYR A 169 -4.60 -15.20 9.87
CA TYR A 169 -3.87 -15.10 8.62
C TYR A 169 -3.93 -13.67 8.11
N ASP A 170 -2.79 -13.07 7.81
CA ASP A 170 -2.67 -11.80 7.11
C ASP A 170 -2.19 -12.03 5.68
N TYR A 171 -2.85 -11.41 4.71
CA TYR A 171 -2.50 -11.48 3.29
C TYR A 171 -1.86 -10.15 2.89
N ILE A 172 -0.58 -10.21 2.51
CA ILE A 172 0.22 -9.03 2.14
C ILE A 172 0.56 -9.10 0.65
N VAL A 173 0.28 -8.04 -0.08
CA VAL A 173 0.58 -7.92 -1.52
C VAL A 173 1.58 -6.77 -1.71
N PRO A 174 2.76 -7.02 -2.33
CA PRO A 174 3.69 -5.95 -2.68
C PRO A 174 3.02 -4.83 -3.46
N ASP A 175 3.41 -3.58 -3.20
CA ASP A 175 2.84 -2.37 -3.82
C ASP A 175 1.36 -2.08 -3.47
N VAL A 176 0.77 -2.84 -2.54
CA VAL A 176 -0.60 -2.64 -2.05
C VAL A 176 -0.65 -2.65 -0.52
N GLY A 177 0.10 -3.55 0.12
CA GLY A 177 0.09 -3.73 1.57
C GLY A 177 -0.87 -4.84 2.01
N TRP A 178 -1.52 -4.63 3.16
CA TRP A 178 -2.43 -5.59 3.77
C TRP A 178 -3.78 -5.57 3.06
N VAL A 179 -4.16 -6.70 2.45
CA VAL A 179 -5.39 -6.80 1.62
C VAL A 179 -6.47 -7.65 2.25
N LYS A 180 -6.11 -8.61 3.10
CA LYS A 180 -7.06 -9.52 3.75
C LYS A 180 -6.54 -10.02 5.08
N GLN A 181 -7.46 -10.24 6.02
CA GLN A 181 -7.21 -10.98 7.25
C GLN A 181 -8.29 -12.01 7.50
N ILE A 182 -7.91 -13.17 8.05
CA ILE A 182 -8.82 -14.20 8.55
C ILE A 182 -8.45 -14.44 10.02
N ASP A 183 -9.27 -13.93 10.91
CA ASP A 183 -9.03 -13.85 12.34
C ASP A 183 -9.82 -14.92 13.10
N HIS A 184 -9.10 -15.95 13.60
CA HIS A 184 -9.71 -17.02 14.40
C HIS A 184 -9.71 -16.71 15.91
N PHE A 185 -9.42 -15.47 16.30
CA PHE A 185 -9.29 -15.07 17.71
C PHE A 185 -10.65 -14.84 18.40
N TRP A 186 -11.56 -14.13 17.76
CA TRP A 186 -12.63 -13.43 18.49
C TRP A 186 -13.99 -14.12 18.50
N SER A 187 -14.18 -15.26 17.83
CA SER A 187 -15.52 -15.83 17.71
C SER A 187 -15.54 -17.35 17.80
N PRO A 188 -16.35 -17.92 18.72
CA PRO A 188 -16.63 -19.35 18.73
C PRO A 188 -17.40 -19.81 17.49
N ASP A 189 -18.06 -18.87 16.79
CA ASP A 189 -18.91 -19.13 15.63
C ASP A 189 -18.12 -19.19 14.30
N GLY A 190 -16.81 -18.94 14.34
CA GLY A 190 -15.91 -18.99 13.17
C GLY A 190 -15.09 -17.71 12.99
N PRO A 191 -14.18 -17.66 12.01
CA PRO A 191 -13.29 -16.52 11.87
C PRO A 191 -14.03 -15.24 11.50
N ALA A 192 -13.49 -14.10 11.94
CA ALA A 192 -13.82 -12.81 11.35
C ALA A 192 -12.92 -12.58 10.14
N VAL A 193 -13.48 -12.09 9.04
CA VAL A 193 -12.73 -11.83 7.81
C VAL A 193 -12.74 -10.34 7.54
N VAL A 194 -11.57 -9.78 7.24
CA VAL A 194 -11.37 -8.39 6.83
C VAL A 194 -10.85 -8.39 5.40
N GLU A 195 -11.47 -7.63 4.51
CA GLU A 195 -11.08 -7.59 3.10
C GLU A 195 -11.01 -6.15 2.61
N LEU A 196 -9.92 -5.81 1.92
CA LEU A 196 -9.74 -4.50 1.29
C LEU A 196 -10.82 -4.33 0.23
N SER A 197 -11.60 -3.26 0.35
CA SER A 197 -12.68 -2.94 -0.56
C SER A 197 -12.37 -1.70 -1.41
N HIS A 198 -11.63 -0.74 -0.86
CA HIS A 198 -11.32 0.49 -1.56
C HIS A 198 -10.02 1.14 -1.09
N VAL A 199 -9.32 1.82 -1.99
CA VAL A 199 -8.15 2.65 -1.69
C VAL A 199 -8.37 4.03 -2.30
N ASN A 200 -8.44 5.05 -1.46
CA ASN A 200 -8.51 6.46 -1.82
C ASN A 200 -7.11 7.06 -1.65
N THR A 201 -6.31 7.08 -2.72
CA THR A 201 -5.02 7.76 -2.71
C THR A 201 -5.20 9.24 -3.00
N VAL A 202 -4.63 10.14 -2.20
CA VAL A 202 -4.66 11.57 -2.50
C VAL A 202 -3.50 11.90 -3.43
N PRO A 203 -3.75 12.42 -4.65
CA PRO A 203 -2.67 12.81 -5.55
C PRO A 203 -1.78 13.84 -4.85
N GLU A 204 -0.47 13.60 -4.87
CA GLU A 204 0.48 14.56 -4.29
C GLU A 204 0.21 15.98 -4.81
N PRO A 205 0.27 17.01 -3.96
CA PRO A 205 0.02 18.40 -4.38
C PRO A 205 0.89 18.83 -5.57
N ALA A 206 2.10 18.27 -5.69
CA ALA A 206 3.01 18.51 -6.80
C ALA A 206 2.43 18.03 -8.15
N THR A 207 1.71 16.91 -8.17
CA THR A 207 1.05 16.38 -9.38
C THR A 207 -0.03 17.34 -9.86
N ILE A 208 -0.82 17.88 -8.93
CA ILE A 208 -1.84 18.89 -9.25
C ILE A 208 -1.19 20.18 -9.75
N ALA A 209 -0.10 20.61 -9.11
CA ALA A 209 0.64 21.80 -9.51
C ALA A 209 1.28 21.65 -10.92
N LEU A 210 1.93 20.51 -11.19
CA LEU A 210 2.53 20.20 -12.48
C LEU A 210 1.48 20.14 -13.60
N LEU A 211 0.33 19.52 -13.32
CA LEU A 211 -0.80 19.51 -14.25
C LEU A 211 -1.29 20.95 -14.53
N GLY A 212 -1.41 21.77 -13.49
CA GLY A 212 -1.78 23.18 -13.63
C GLY A 212 -0.80 23.98 -14.49
N ILE A 213 0.50 23.81 -14.27
CA ILE A 213 1.55 24.48 -15.07
C ILE A 213 1.52 24.00 -16.52
N GLY A 214 1.35 22.69 -16.74
CA GLY A 214 1.23 22.11 -18.07
C GLY A 214 0.06 22.70 -18.87
N LEU A 215 -1.11 22.80 -18.24
CA LEU A 215 -2.30 23.39 -18.86
C LEU A 215 -2.13 24.89 -19.13
N ALA A 216 -1.56 25.64 -18.18
CA ALA A 216 -1.27 27.07 -18.37
C ALA A 216 -0.29 27.31 -19.53
N GLY A 217 0.76 26.48 -19.64
CA GLY A 217 1.71 26.52 -20.74
C GLY A 217 1.06 26.25 -22.09
N LEU A 218 0.18 25.23 -22.17
CA LEU A 218 -0.53 24.88 -23.40
C LEU A 218 -1.48 25.99 -23.85
N ALA A 219 -2.23 26.58 -22.92
CA ALA A 219 -3.11 27.72 -23.18
C ALA A 219 -2.32 28.95 -23.66
N GLY A 220 -1.15 29.22 -23.05
CA GLY A 220 -0.25 30.29 -23.47
C GLY A 220 0.31 30.09 -24.89
N ALA A 221 0.68 28.86 -25.24
CA ALA A 221 1.17 28.52 -26.58
C ALA A 221 0.09 28.72 -27.65
N GLU A 222 -1.14 28.28 -27.37
CA GLU A 222 -2.28 28.45 -28.29
C GLU A 222 -2.64 29.94 -28.46
N ALA A 223 -2.67 30.72 -27.36
CA ALA A 223 -2.89 32.17 -27.42
C ALA A 223 -1.81 32.87 -28.27
N ARG A 224 -0.55 32.47 -28.13
CA ARG A 224 0.55 32.99 -28.95
C ARG A 224 0.38 32.65 -30.44
N ARG A 225 -0.07 31.43 -30.76
CA ARG A 225 -0.35 31.01 -32.14
C ARG A 225 -1.46 31.84 -32.78
N ARG A 226 -2.55 32.09 -32.04
CA ARG A 226 -3.67 32.94 -32.52
C ARG A 226 -3.24 34.38 -32.77
N ARG A 227 -2.39 34.95 -31.90
CA ARG A 227 -1.87 36.32 -32.08
C ARG A 227 -1.01 36.43 -33.35
N LYS A 228 -0.13 35.47 -33.62
CA LYS A 228 0.71 35.48 -34.84
C LYS A 228 -0.11 35.42 -36.14
N LYS A 229 -1.22 34.67 -36.17
CA LYS A 229 -2.06 34.56 -37.38
C LYS A 229 -2.69 35.91 -37.78
N ARG A 230 -3.13 36.71 -36.79
CA ARG A 230 -3.75 38.03 -37.05
C ARG A 230 -2.80 39.07 -37.64
N THR A 231 -1.50 38.96 -37.38
CA THR A 231 -0.51 39.90 -37.92
C THR A 231 -0.23 39.64 -39.41
N VAL A 232 -0.42 38.41 -39.89
CA VAL A 232 -0.16 38.03 -41.29
C VAL A 232 -1.31 38.44 -42.22
N ASP A 233 -2.56 38.46 -41.73
CA ASP A 233 -3.74 38.80 -42.55
C ASP A 233 -3.94 40.32 -42.75
N ASN A 234 -3.13 41.17 -42.10
CA ASN A 234 -3.23 42.64 -42.14
C ASN A 234 -2.12 43.32 -42.96
N SER A 235 -1.39 42.57 -43.77
CA SER A 235 -0.33 43.04 -44.68
C SER A 235 -0.60 42.52 -46.09
#